data_AF-A0A0B2QHP8-F1
#
_entry.id   AF-A0A0B2QHP8-F1
#
_cell.length_a   1.000
_cell.length_b   1.000
_cell.length_c   1.000
_cell.angle_alpha   90.00
_cell.angle_beta   90.00
_cell.angle_gamma   90.00
#
_symmetry.space_group_name_H-M   'P 1'
#
loop_
_entity.id
_entity.type
_entity.pdbx_description
1 polymer ?
#
loop_
_entity_poly.entity_id
_entity_poly.type
_entity_poly.pdbx_seq_one_letter_code
_entity_poly.pdbx_strand_id
1 'polypeptide(L)'
;WFKVDIVLPEDLILHFWQHMHDMVSKSKTEKWKVVWSVIVWCVWNHRNTCVFREGSFEKILIMQNILFIAWTWLKKFGYEFNYSFTQWLTNLDLCLV
;
A
#
# COMPACT_ATOMS: atom_id res chain seq x y z
N TRP A 1 2.58 18.61 -6.95
CA TRP A 1 2.67 17.87 -5.68
C TRP A 1 3.84 16.88 -5.61
N PHE A 2 4.43 16.44 -6.74
CA PHE A 2 5.87 16.11 -6.77
C PHE A 2 6.65 16.73 -7.95
N LYS A 3 5.99 17.51 -8.83
CA LYS A 3 6.58 18.03 -10.08
C LYS A 3 7.24 16.92 -10.92
N VAL A 4 6.65 15.73 -10.90
CA VAL A 4 7.05 14.63 -11.78
C VAL A 4 5.96 14.50 -12.83
N ASP A 5 6.32 14.70 -14.08
CA ASP A 5 5.50 14.33 -15.22
C ASP A 5 5.65 12.81 -15.41
N ILE A 6 4.58 12.07 -15.14
CA ILE A 6 4.56 10.61 -15.27
C ILE A 6 3.35 10.23 -16.10
N VAL A 7 3.57 9.35 -17.09
CA VAL A 7 2.50 8.68 -17.80
C VAL A 7 1.91 7.63 -16.87
N LEU A 8 0.73 7.91 -16.33
CA LEU A 8 -0.03 6.92 -15.57
C LEU A 8 -0.67 5.93 -16.55
N PRO A 9 -0.67 4.62 -16.24
CA PRO A 9 -1.37 3.65 -17.06
C PRO A 9 -2.88 3.91 -17.04
N GLU A 10 -3.54 3.55 -18.13
CA GLU A 10 -4.97 3.80 -18.37
C GLU A 10 -5.88 3.04 -17.38
N ASP A 11 -5.43 1.88 -16.91
CA ASP A 11 -6.18 0.98 -16.03
C ASP A 11 -5.47 0.79 -14.68
N LEU A 12 -6.27 0.68 -13.62
CA LEU A 12 -5.87 0.36 -12.25
C LEU A 12 -5.05 -0.95 -12.16
N ILE A 13 -5.46 -1.97 -12.92
CA ILE A 13 -4.81 -3.27 -13.02
C ILE A 13 -3.42 -3.11 -13.65
N LEU A 14 -3.30 -2.30 -14.72
CA LEU A 14 -2.01 -2.01 -15.34
C LEU A 14 -1.09 -1.25 -14.40
N HIS A 15 -1.62 -0.31 -13.60
CA HIS A 15 -0.85 0.35 -12.54
C HIS A 15 -0.35 -0.64 -11.48
N PHE A 16 -1.17 -1.61 -11.09
CA PHE A 16 -0.75 -2.66 -10.17
C PHE A 16 0.40 -3.49 -10.77
N TRP A 17 0.26 -3.94 -12.02
CA TRP A 17 1.25 -4.79 -12.69
C TRP A 17 2.59 -4.09 -12.93
N GLN A 18 2.62 -2.77 -13.15
CA GLN A 18 3.88 -2.01 -13.31
C GLN A 18 4.83 -2.16 -12.13
N HIS A 19 4.31 -2.41 -10.92
CA HIS A 19 5.11 -2.54 -9.71
C HIS A 19 5.31 -3.99 -9.26
N MET A 20 4.62 -4.96 -9.87
CA MET A 20 4.49 -6.32 -9.37
C MET A 20 4.89 -7.37 -10.42
N HIS A 21 6.15 -7.33 -10.83
CA HIS A 21 6.65 -8.12 -11.95
C HIS A 21 6.86 -9.63 -11.61
N ASP A 22 6.95 -10.01 -10.33
CA ASP A 22 7.31 -11.38 -9.87
C ASP A 22 6.34 -11.96 -8.81
N MET A 23 5.04 -12.00 -9.12
CA MET A 23 4.04 -12.64 -8.27
C MET A 23 3.90 -14.13 -8.61
N VAL A 24 4.68 -14.98 -7.91
CA VAL A 24 4.74 -16.43 -8.18
C VAL A 24 3.49 -17.19 -7.70
N SER A 25 2.75 -16.68 -6.70
CA SER A 25 1.58 -17.37 -6.12
C SER A 25 0.32 -16.49 -6.09
N LYS A 26 -0.85 -17.13 -6.23
CA LYS A 26 -2.16 -16.45 -6.14
C LYS A 26 -2.38 -15.82 -4.76
N SER A 27 -2.01 -16.52 -3.69
CA SER A 27 -2.10 -16.01 -2.30
C SER A 27 -1.29 -14.73 -2.12
N LYS A 28 -0.01 -14.75 -2.54
CA LYS A 28 0.88 -13.58 -2.50
C LYS A 28 0.31 -12.43 -3.33
N THR A 29 -0.24 -12.71 -4.51
CA THR A 29 -0.86 -11.71 -5.39
C THR A 29 -2.03 -11.00 -4.69
N GLU A 30 -2.94 -11.75 -4.07
CA GLU A 30 -4.10 -11.16 -3.38
C GLU A 30 -3.70 -10.32 -2.17
N LYS A 31 -2.73 -10.78 -1.37
CA LYS A 31 -2.18 -9.97 -0.26
C LYS A 31 -1.55 -8.68 -0.77
N TRP A 32 -0.79 -8.74 -1.86
CA TRP A 32 -0.17 -7.56 -2.46
C TRP A 32 -1.18 -6.59 -3.08
N LYS A 33 -2.29 -7.06 -3.64
CA LYS A 33 -3.39 -6.18 -4.09
C LYS A 33 -3.94 -5.34 -2.93
N VAL A 34 -4.07 -5.93 -1.74
CA VAL A 34 -4.49 -5.21 -0.53
C VAL A 34 -3.46 -4.15 -0.16
N VAL A 35 -2.17 -4.53 -0.07
CA VAL A 35 -1.09 -3.60 0.26
C VAL A 35 -1.03 -2.44 -0.73
N TRP A 36 -1.09 -2.73 -2.03
CA TRP A 36 -1.08 -1.72 -3.08
C TRP A 36 -2.28 -0.77 -2.99
N SER A 37 -3.49 -1.31 -2.75
CA SER A 37 -4.70 -0.49 -2.58
C SER A 37 -4.55 0.48 -1.40
N VAL A 38 -3.97 0.01 -0.29
CA VAL A 38 -3.68 0.87 0.87
C VAL A 38 -2.66 1.95 0.54
N ILE A 39 -1.59 1.63 -0.20
CA ILE A 39 -0.59 2.62 -0.62
C ILE A 39 -1.25 3.73 -1.44
N VAL A 40 -2.00 3.37 -2.48
CA VAL A 40 -2.68 4.35 -3.34
C VAL A 40 -3.67 5.19 -2.53
N TRP A 41 -4.46 4.56 -1.65
CA TRP A 41 -5.43 5.25 -0.82
C TRP A 41 -4.78 6.22 0.17
N CYS A 42 -3.73 5.82 0.89
CA CYS A 42 -3.02 6.67 1.83
C CYS A 42 -2.35 7.86 1.13
N VAL A 43 -1.72 7.63 -0.02
CA VAL A 43 -1.09 8.70 -0.81
C VAL A 43 -2.14 9.69 -1.31
N TRP A 44 -3.25 9.20 -1.86
CA TRP A 44 -4.35 10.05 -2.34
C TRP A 44 -5.00 10.85 -1.20
N ASN A 45 -5.26 10.22 -0.06
CA ASN A 45 -5.86 10.87 1.10
C ASN A 45 -4.93 11.94 1.72
N HIS A 46 -3.63 11.64 1.82
CA HIS A 46 -2.63 12.62 2.30
C HIS A 46 -2.52 13.80 1.33
N ARG A 47 -2.48 13.54 0.02
CA ARG A 47 -2.51 14.59 -1.01
C ARG A 47 -3.67 15.55 -0.80
N ASN A 48 -4.87 15.00 -0.67
CA ASN A 48 -6.08 15.80 -0.53
C ASN A 48 -6.10 16.58 0.77
N THR A 49 -5.52 16.03 1.83
CA THR A 49 -5.33 16.75 3.09
C THR A 49 -4.37 17.93 2.91
N CYS A 50 -3.25 17.76 2.21
CA CYS A 50 -2.33 18.86 1.94
C CYS A 50 -2.93 19.95 1.03
N VAL A 51 -3.67 19.55 -0.01
CA VAL A 51 -4.19 20.48 -1.01
C VAL A 51 -5.44 21.22 -0.52
N PHE A 52 -6.34 20.52 0.17
CA PHE A 52 -7.68 21.05 0.49
C PHE A 52 -7.91 21.33 1.97
N ARG A 53 -7.02 20.88 2.87
CA ARG A 53 -7.15 21.05 4.32
C ARG A 53 -5.95 21.73 4.97
N GLU A 54 -5.14 22.42 4.17
CA GLU A 54 -3.93 23.15 4.61
C GLU A 54 -2.93 22.27 5.39
N GLY A 55 -2.96 20.96 5.20
CA GLY A 55 -2.02 20.04 5.84
C GLY A 55 -0.62 20.16 5.24
N SER A 56 0.41 19.89 6.04
CA SER A 56 1.79 19.77 5.54
C SER A 56 2.06 18.37 4.98
N PHE A 57 3.03 18.26 4.07
CA PHE A 57 3.46 16.96 3.58
C PHE A 57 4.35 16.27 4.62
N GLU A 58 3.90 15.14 5.14
CA GLU A 58 4.59 14.39 6.20
C GLU A 58 4.85 12.95 5.75
N LYS A 59 6.02 12.71 5.15
CA LYS A 59 6.39 11.38 4.62
C LYS A 59 6.31 10.27 5.67
N ILE A 60 6.80 10.53 6.89
CA ILE A 60 6.85 9.54 7.97
C ILE A 60 5.43 9.12 8.37
N LEU A 61 4.51 10.08 8.50
CA LEU A 61 3.11 9.83 8.81
C LEU A 61 2.43 8.97 7.73
N ILE A 62 2.66 9.26 6.45
CA ILE A 62 2.14 8.46 5.34
C ILE A 62 2.63 7.01 5.44
N MET A 63 3.95 6.82 5.65
CA MET A 63 4.53 5.48 5.77
C MET A 63 3.96 4.70 6.95
N GLN A 64 3.82 5.34 8.12
CA GLN A 64 3.22 4.71 9.31
C GLN A 64 1.77 4.30 9.06
N ASN A 65 0.98 5.18 8.42
CA ASN A 65 -0.40 4.89 8.05
C ASN A 65 -0.49 3.72 7.07
N ILE A 66 0.34 3.70 6.03
CA ILE A 66 0.39 2.59 5.06
C ILE A 66 0.66 1.27 5.78
N LEU A 67 1.69 1.21 6.62
CA LEU A 67 2.08 -0.01 7.33
C LEU A 67 0.96 -0.50 8.25
N PHE A 68 0.37 0.40 9.04
CA PHE A 68 -0.67 0.06 9.99
C PHE A 68 -1.97 -0.39 9.31
N ILE A 69 -2.43 0.34 8.29
CA ILE A 69 -3.68 0.06 7.59
C ILE A 69 -3.55 -1.22 6.76
N ALA A 70 -2.41 -1.42 6.08
CA ALA A 70 -2.17 -2.64 5.29
C ALA A 70 -2.23 -3.88 6.19
N TRP A 71 -1.54 -3.86 7.34
CA TRP A 71 -1.60 -4.94 8.32
C TRP A 71 -3.03 -5.18 8.82
N THR A 72 -3.75 -4.10 9.17
CA THR A 72 -5.14 -4.19 9.66
C THR A 72 -6.06 -4.81 8.62
N TRP A 73 -5.95 -4.39 7.37
CA TRP A 73 -6.78 -4.88 6.27
C TRP A 73 -6.46 -6.34 5.96
N LEU A 74 -5.19 -6.72 5.86
CA LEU A 74 -4.78 -8.11 5.66
C LEU A 74 -5.32 -9.04 6.75
N LYS A 75 -5.27 -8.59 8.01
CA LYS A 75 -5.79 -9.34 9.15
C LYS A 75 -7.32 -9.44 9.14
N LYS A 76 -8.02 -8.40 8.69
CA LYS A 76 -9.49 -8.36 8.64
C LYS A 76 -10.08 -9.11 7.45
N PHE A 77 -9.40 -9.12 6.31
CA PHE A 77 -9.88 -9.77 5.07
C PHE A 77 -9.59 -11.27 4.99
N GLY A 78 -9.06 -11.89 6.06
CA GLY A 78 -9.11 -13.35 6.23
C GLY A 78 -8.15 -14.16 5.36
N TYR A 79 -7.07 -13.58 4.86
CA TYR A 79 -6.05 -14.26 4.03
C TYR A 79 -5.10 -15.19 4.83
N GLU A 80 -5.60 -15.85 5.89
CA GLU A 80 -4.79 -16.62 6.86
C GLU A 80 -3.61 -15.80 7.42
N PHE A 81 -3.77 -14.47 7.48
CA PHE A 81 -2.73 -13.54 7.88
C PHE A 81 -2.66 -13.47 9.41
N ASN A 82 -1.86 -14.38 9.99
CA ASN A 82 -1.71 -14.55 11.43
C ASN A 82 -0.45 -13.88 12.02
N TYR A 83 0.10 -12.89 11.33
CA TYR A 83 1.29 -12.17 11.79
C TYR A 83 0.92 -11.02 12.74
N SER A 84 1.67 -10.89 13.83
CA SER A 84 1.59 -9.71 14.70
C SER A 84 2.08 -8.46 13.97
N PHE A 85 1.69 -7.27 14.45
CA PHE A 85 2.16 -6.03 13.84
C PHE A 85 3.69 -5.89 13.95
N THR A 86 4.30 -6.39 15.03
CA THR A 86 5.75 -6.43 15.17
C THR A 86 6.41 -7.33 14.12
N GLN A 87 5.87 -8.53 13.87
CA GLN A 87 6.40 -9.42 12.83
C GLN A 87 6.33 -8.77 11.43
N TRP A 88 5.21 -8.10 11.15
CA TRP A 88 5.01 -7.33 9.91
C TRP A 88 6.07 -6.24 9.72
N LEU A 89 6.36 -5.46 10.76
CA LEU A 89 7.37 -4.40 10.69
C LEU A 89 8.79 -4.94 10.51
N THR A 90 9.09 -6.11 11.08
CA THR A 90 10.44 -6.71 11.00
C THR A 90 10.69 -7.33 9.62
N ASN A 91 9.69 -7.97 9.00
CA ASN A 91 9.86 -8.60 7.69
C ASN A 91 8.54 -8.65 6.90
N LEU A 92 8.32 -7.64 6.06
CA LEU A 92 7.13 -7.58 5.21
C LEU A 92 7.08 -8.70 4.18
N ASP A 93 8.22 -9.02 3.55
CA ASP A 93 8.26 -10.00 2.46
C ASP A 93 7.83 -11.38 2.91
N LEU A 94 8.32 -11.84 4.07
CA LEU A 94 7.93 -13.13 4.65
C LEU A 94 6.45 -13.17 5.06
N CYS A 95 5.88 -12.05 5.50
CA CYS A 95 4.48 -11.99 5.89
C CYS A 95 3.52 -12.05 4.69
N LEU A 96 4.03 -11.73 3.49
CA LEU A 96 3.26 -11.71 2.24
C LEU A 96 3.46 -12.99 1.40
N VAL A 97 4.29 -13.95 1.85
CA VAL A 97 4.42 -15.27 1.21
C VAL A 97 3.14 -16.09 1.32
#